data_AF-A0A2S8A861-F1
#
_entry.id   AF-A0A2S8A861-F1
#
_cell.length_a   1.000
_cell.length_b   1.000
_cell.length_c   1.000
_cell.angle_alpha   90.00
_cell.angle_beta   90.00
_cell.angle_gamma   90.00
#
_symmetry.space_group_name_H-M   'P 1'
#
loop_
_entity.id
_entity.type
_entity.pdbx_description
1 polymer ?
#
loop_
_entity_poly.entity_id
_entity_poly.type
_entity_poly.pdbx_seq_one_letter_code
_entity_poly.pdbx_strand_id
1 'polypeptide(L)'
;MEVLEKLIDENYSKLSKQKVLDIAQEQANHLMIKTNSLLQANLYNWDNEKLKEYSYRVQSYANIISYILSVKNNEYNSDFKKIAKINANDLITLIRKETEDIFLNSSLNNQQNIIEEIYIPNLLLKWVINNY
;
A
#
# COMPACT_ATOMS: atom_id res chain seq x y z
N MET A 1 4.44 -15.85 -0.46
CA MET A 1 3.73 -14.70 -1.08
C MET A 1 2.32 -15.06 -1.47
N GLU A 2 2.12 -16.12 -2.27
CA GLU A 2 0.79 -16.60 -2.69
C GLU A 2 -0.16 -16.90 -1.53
N VAL A 3 0.34 -17.35 -0.38
CA VAL A 3 -0.49 -17.63 0.81
C VAL A 3 -1.14 -16.36 1.35
N LEU A 4 -0.42 -15.24 1.43
CA LEU A 4 -0.98 -13.98 1.93
C LEU A 4 -1.97 -13.38 0.91
N GLU A 5 -1.66 -13.45 -0.39
CA GLU A 5 -2.61 -13.01 -1.42
C GLU A 5 -3.92 -13.82 -1.40
N LYS A 6 -3.84 -15.15 -1.18
CA LYS A 6 -5.03 -16.00 -0.97
C LYS A 6 -5.81 -15.60 0.28
N LEU A 7 -5.12 -15.33 1.39
CA LEU A 7 -5.78 -14.90 2.63
C LEU A 7 -6.49 -13.54 2.47
N ILE A 8 -5.91 -12.60 1.72
CA ILE A 8 -6.60 -11.36 1.36
C ILE A 8 -7.88 -11.69 0.58
N ASP A 9 -7.77 -12.50 -0.47
CA ASP A 9 -8.94 -12.87 -1.26
C ASP A 9 -10.05 -13.52 -0.42
N GLU A 10 -9.71 -14.51 0.40
CA GLU A 10 -10.65 -15.23 1.26
C GLU A 10 -11.31 -14.37 2.34
N ASN A 11 -10.61 -13.35 2.84
CA ASN A 11 -11.12 -12.48 3.91
C ASN A 11 -11.94 -11.32 3.36
N TYR A 12 -11.52 -10.69 2.26
CA TYR A 12 -12.14 -9.47 1.75
C TYR A 12 -13.23 -9.73 0.71
N SER A 13 -13.21 -10.85 -0.02
CA SER A 13 -14.28 -11.23 -0.96
C SER A 13 -15.64 -11.44 -0.30
N LYS A 14 -15.65 -11.78 1.00
CA LYS A 14 -16.87 -11.99 1.81
C LYS A 14 -17.50 -10.69 2.31
N LEU A 15 -16.80 -9.55 2.18
CA LEU A 15 -17.28 -8.26 2.64
C LEU A 15 -18.03 -7.53 1.52
N SER A 16 -18.89 -6.57 1.88
CA SER A 16 -19.52 -5.71 0.89
C SER A 16 -18.49 -4.82 0.20
N LYS A 17 -18.69 -4.53 -1.10
CA LYS A 17 -17.82 -3.63 -1.89
C LYS A 17 -17.51 -2.34 -1.13
N GLN A 18 -18.54 -1.68 -0.57
CA GLN A 18 -18.37 -0.43 0.18
C GLN A 18 -17.44 -0.60 1.39
N LYS A 19 -17.65 -1.66 2.19
CA LYS A 19 -16.82 -1.93 3.38
C LYS A 19 -15.36 -2.18 3.00
N VAL A 20 -15.09 -2.90 1.91
CA VAL A 20 -13.72 -3.13 1.46
C VAL A 20 -13.06 -1.82 1.01
N LEU A 21 -13.79 -0.99 0.25
CA LEU A 21 -13.28 0.31 -0.19
C LEU A 21 -13.01 1.26 0.99
N ASP A 22 -13.85 1.24 2.02
CA ASP A 22 -13.65 2.03 3.25
C ASP A 22 -12.36 1.61 3.98
N ILE A 23 -12.17 0.30 4.19
CA ILE A 23 -10.96 -0.24 4.84
C ILE A 23 -9.72 0.10 4.00
N ALA A 24 -9.77 -0.12 2.68
CA ALA A 24 -8.64 0.16 1.80
C ALA A 24 -8.28 1.66 1.79
N GLN A 25 -9.28 2.54 1.81
CA GLN A 25 -9.05 3.97 1.91
C GLN A 25 -8.38 4.35 3.23
N GLU A 26 -8.86 3.81 4.35
CA GLU A 26 -8.28 4.04 5.67
C GLU A 26 -6.80 3.60 5.72
N GLN A 27 -6.52 2.39 5.21
CA GLN A 27 -5.16 1.86 5.15
C GLN A 27 -4.25 2.71 4.26
N ALA A 28 -4.73 3.12 3.08
CA ALA A 28 -3.95 3.99 2.19
C ALA A 28 -3.65 5.36 2.83
N ASN A 29 -4.64 5.96 3.50
CA ASN A 29 -4.45 7.21 4.23
C ASN A 29 -3.42 7.06 5.36
N HIS A 30 -3.54 6.02 6.17
CA HIS A 30 -2.62 5.75 7.28
C HIS A 30 -1.19 5.58 6.77
N LEU A 31 -0.99 4.77 5.73
CA LEU A 31 0.33 4.56 5.12
C LEU A 31 0.90 5.85 4.52
N MET A 32 0.07 6.65 3.85
CA MET A 32 0.48 7.95 3.30
C MET A 32 0.95 8.90 4.39
N ILE A 33 0.18 9.04 5.47
CA ILE A 33 0.52 9.90 6.61
C ILE A 33 1.82 9.43 7.24
N LYS A 34 1.94 8.14 7.57
CA LYS A 34 3.15 7.55 8.18
C LYS A 34 4.37 7.78 7.29
N THR A 35 4.24 7.55 5.98
CA THR A 35 5.33 7.75 5.00
C THR A 35 5.74 9.23 4.91
N ASN A 36 4.77 10.15 4.85
CA ASN A 36 5.05 11.57 4.79
C ASN A 36 5.71 12.05 6.10
N SER A 37 5.24 11.61 7.26
CA SER A 37 5.88 11.93 8.55
C SER A 37 7.34 11.48 8.60
N LEU A 38 7.64 10.28 8.10
CA LEU A 38 9.02 9.79 7.99
C LEU A 38 9.87 10.63 7.04
N LEU A 39 9.31 11.01 5.88
CA LEU A 39 9.99 11.87 4.92
C LEU A 39 10.34 13.23 5.54
N GLN A 40 9.37 13.89 6.17
CA GLN A 40 9.56 15.19 6.82
C GLN A 40 10.61 15.13 7.94
N ALA A 41 10.58 14.07 8.75
CA ALA A 41 11.55 13.88 9.84
C ALA A 41 12.99 13.64 9.34
N ASN A 42 13.18 13.25 8.08
CA ASN A 42 14.49 12.86 7.54
C ASN A 42 14.96 13.68 6.34
N LEU A 43 14.35 14.83 6.05
CA LEU A 43 14.68 15.69 4.91
C LEU A 43 16.17 16.06 4.81
N TYR A 44 16.85 16.16 5.95
CA TYR A 44 18.27 16.54 6.03
C TYR A 44 19.21 15.36 6.33
N ASN A 45 18.65 14.18 6.61
CA ASN A 45 19.40 13.01 7.08
C ASN A 45 19.50 11.90 6.03
N TRP A 46 18.58 11.87 5.08
CA TRP A 46 18.58 10.89 3.99
C TRP A 46 19.26 11.44 2.75
N ASP A 47 19.85 10.53 1.99
CA ASP A 47 20.34 10.84 0.66
C ASP A 47 19.18 11.15 -0.31
N ASN A 48 19.54 11.72 -1.46
CA ASN A 48 18.57 12.11 -2.48
C ASN A 48 17.79 10.93 -3.06
N GLU A 49 18.34 9.72 -3.08
CA GLU A 49 17.65 8.55 -3.63
C GLU A 49 16.52 8.12 -2.69
N LYS A 50 16.80 8.04 -1.39
CA LYS A 50 15.83 7.69 -0.37
C LYS A 50 14.73 8.76 -0.22
N LEU A 51 15.08 10.04 -0.33
CA LEU A 51 14.09 11.13 -0.38
C LEU A 51 13.16 11.01 -1.59
N LYS A 52 13.70 10.69 -2.78
CA LYS A 52 12.90 10.46 -3.99
C LYS A 52 11.99 9.25 -3.83
N GLU A 53 12.50 8.16 -3.27
CA GLU A 53 11.71 6.95 -3.05
C GLU A 53 10.53 7.21 -2.10
N TYR A 54 10.74 7.87 -0.97
CA TYR A 54 9.66 8.18 -0.04
C TYR A 54 8.66 9.20 -0.61
N SER A 55 9.13 10.17 -1.40
CA SER A 55 8.25 11.08 -2.14
C SER A 55 7.38 10.32 -3.14
N TYR A 56 7.96 9.35 -3.86
CA TYR A 56 7.24 8.47 -4.76
C TYR A 56 6.19 7.62 -4.03
N ARG A 57 6.51 7.10 -2.84
CA ARG A 57 5.56 6.35 -2.00
C ARG A 57 4.36 7.21 -1.61
N VAL A 58 4.58 8.44 -1.15
CA VAL A 58 3.49 9.38 -0.80
C VAL A 58 2.59 9.63 -2.01
N GLN A 59 3.17 9.93 -3.17
CA GLN A 59 2.39 10.14 -4.39
C GLN A 59 1.63 8.89 -4.83
N SER A 60 2.24 7.72 -4.69
CA SER A 60 1.64 6.43 -5.01
C SER A 60 0.39 6.17 -4.16
N TYR A 61 0.47 6.41 -2.85
CA TYR A 61 -0.70 6.30 -1.99
C TYR A 61 -1.79 7.34 -2.34
N ALA A 62 -1.42 8.57 -2.65
CA ALA A 62 -2.37 9.60 -3.08
C ALA A 62 -3.14 9.18 -4.34
N ASN A 63 -2.44 8.63 -5.35
CA ASN A 63 -3.06 8.14 -6.58
C ASN A 63 -4.02 6.96 -6.30
N ILE A 64 -3.63 6.04 -5.41
CA ILE A 64 -4.49 4.93 -4.98
C ILE A 64 -5.74 5.45 -4.26
N ILE A 65 -5.61 6.43 -3.36
CA ILE A 65 -6.73 7.06 -2.67
C ILE A 65 -7.69 7.72 -3.66
N SER A 66 -7.18 8.47 -4.65
CA SER A 66 -7.99 9.09 -5.69
C SER A 66 -8.79 8.07 -6.50
N TYR A 67 -8.19 6.92 -6.84
CA TYR A 67 -8.90 5.83 -7.50
C TYR A 67 -9.97 5.19 -6.59
N ILE A 68 -9.66 4.92 -5.31
CA ILE A 68 -10.64 4.35 -4.38
C ILE A 68 -11.85 5.30 -4.22
N LEU A 69 -11.60 6.60 -4.10
CA LEU A 69 -12.65 7.62 -4.01
C LEU A 69 -13.51 7.66 -5.28
N SER A 70 -12.91 7.57 -6.47
CA SER A 70 -13.67 7.57 -7.72
C SER A 70 -14.57 6.34 -7.83
N VAL A 71 -14.11 5.17 -7.39
CA VAL A 71 -14.95 3.95 -7.32
C VAL A 71 -16.08 4.10 -6.31
N LYS A 72 -15.80 4.68 -5.12
CA LYS A 72 -16.83 4.93 -4.09
C LYS A 72 -17.92 5.89 -4.57
N ASN A 73 -17.54 6.91 -5.34
CA ASN A 73 -18.46 7.94 -5.83
C ASN A 73 -19.16 7.56 -7.15
N ASN A 74 -18.90 6.37 -7.70
CA ASN A 74 -19.36 5.94 -9.03
C ASN A 74 -18.85 6.84 -10.18
N GLU A 75 -17.69 7.46 -10.00
CA GLU A 75 -17.00 8.33 -10.96
C GLU A 75 -15.82 7.59 -11.61
N TYR A 76 -16.02 6.31 -11.94
CA TYR A 76 -14.94 5.44 -12.40
C TYR A 76 -14.17 6.05 -13.57
N ASN A 77 -12.85 6.12 -13.40
CA ASN A 77 -11.92 6.61 -14.42
C ASN A 77 -10.87 5.53 -14.70
N SER A 78 -10.82 5.09 -15.96
CA SER A 78 -9.92 4.01 -16.39
C SER A 78 -8.44 4.40 -16.31
N ASP A 79 -8.11 5.68 -16.46
CA ASP A 79 -6.74 6.17 -16.33
C ASP A 79 -6.32 6.23 -14.86
N PHE A 80 -7.22 6.61 -13.95
CA PHE A 80 -6.96 6.50 -12.51
C PHE A 80 -6.68 5.04 -12.12
N LYS A 81 -7.44 4.07 -12.64
CA LYS A 81 -7.18 2.65 -12.40
C LYS A 81 -5.80 2.22 -12.90
N LYS A 82 -5.42 2.62 -14.12
CA LYS A 82 -4.09 2.29 -14.68
C LYS A 82 -2.96 2.82 -13.81
N ILE A 83 -3.03 4.10 -13.42
CA ILE A 83 -2.01 4.75 -12.58
C ILE A 83 -1.94 4.07 -11.21
N ALA A 84 -3.08 3.91 -10.54
CA ALA A 84 -3.14 3.25 -9.24
C ALA A 84 -2.58 1.82 -9.30
N LYS A 85 -2.86 1.07 -10.38
CA LYS A 85 -2.34 -0.29 -10.57
C LYS A 85 -0.82 -0.33 -10.71
N ILE A 86 -0.24 0.60 -11.46
CA ILE A 86 1.22 0.73 -11.58
C ILE A 86 1.81 1.02 -10.19
N ASN A 87 1.28 2.05 -9.51
CA ASN A 87 1.78 2.45 -8.20
C ASN A 87 1.66 1.34 -7.15
N ALA A 88 0.55 0.60 -7.11
CA ALA A 88 0.38 -0.52 -6.18
C ALA A 88 1.37 -1.67 -6.43
N ASN A 89 1.66 -1.99 -7.69
CA ASN A 89 2.65 -3.03 -8.02
C ASN A 89 4.08 -2.58 -7.65
N ASP A 90 4.42 -1.32 -7.91
CA ASP A 90 5.73 -0.77 -7.56
C ASP A 90 5.92 -0.73 -6.05
N LEU A 91 4.91 -0.28 -5.30
CA LEU A 91 4.92 -0.29 -3.84
C LEU A 91 5.15 -1.70 -3.28
N ILE A 92 4.43 -2.70 -3.78
CA ILE A 92 4.64 -4.10 -3.37
C ILE A 92 6.07 -4.56 -3.66
N THR A 93 6.62 -4.18 -4.81
CA THR A 93 7.99 -4.55 -5.19
C THR A 93 9.02 -3.91 -4.27
N LEU A 94 8.88 -2.61 -3.99
CA LEU A 94 9.74 -1.86 -3.08
C LEU A 94 9.69 -2.44 -1.66
N ILE A 95 8.49 -2.61 -1.12
CA ILE A 95 8.30 -3.16 0.23
C ILE A 95 8.84 -4.58 0.29
N ARG A 96 8.59 -5.43 -0.71
CA ARG A 96 9.13 -6.79 -0.71
C ARG A 96 10.65 -6.76 -0.57
N LYS A 97 11.33 -5.94 -1.37
CA LYS A 97 12.79 -5.81 -1.32
C LYS A 97 13.28 -5.33 0.05
N GLU A 98 12.63 -4.34 0.65
CA GLU A 98 12.97 -3.86 2.01
C GLU A 98 12.74 -4.92 3.08
N THR A 99 11.66 -5.68 2.95
CA THR A 99 11.30 -6.69 3.94
C THR A 99 12.15 -7.94 3.81
N GLU A 100 12.60 -8.34 2.61
CA GLU A 100 13.48 -9.51 2.41
C GLU A 100 14.74 -9.43 3.28
N ASP A 101 15.41 -8.27 3.34
CA ASP A 101 16.58 -8.06 4.19
C ASP A 101 16.26 -8.11 5.69
N ILE A 102 15.08 -7.60 6.08
CA ILE A 102 14.64 -7.61 7.48
C ILE A 102 14.22 -9.01 7.91
N PHE A 103 13.56 -9.78 7.04
CA PHE A 103 13.13 -11.16 7.29
C PHE A 103 14.30 -12.09 7.55
N LEU A 104 15.44 -11.85 6.91
CA LEU A 104 16.64 -12.67 7.10
C LEU A 104 17.35 -12.38 8.43
N ASN A 105 17.16 -11.19 9.02
CA ASN A 105 18.02 -10.68 10.10
C ASN A 105 17.29 -10.21 11.37
N SER A 106 15.95 -10.29 11.43
CA SER A 106 15.16 -9.79 12.57
C SER A 106 14.45 -10.91 13.35
N SER A 107 14.05 -10.61 14.60
CA SER A 107 13.26 -11.51 15.43
C SER A 107 11.85 -11.73 14.88
N LEU A 108 11.24 -12.88 15.19
CA LEU A 108 9.88 -13.24 14.75
C LEU A 108 8.83 -12.15 15.02
N ASN A 109 8.90 -11.46 16.17
CA ASN A 109 7.96 -10.37 16.48
C ASN A 109 8.12 -9.17 15.55
N ASN A 110 9.37 -8.80 15.19
CA ASN A 110 9.61 -7.70 14.26
C ASN A 110 9.16 -8.05 12.84
N GLN A 111 9.33 -9.31 12.44
CA GLN A 111 8.85 -9.84 11.17
C GLN A 111 7.32 -9.77 11.06
N GLN A 112 6.60 -10.19 12.11
CA GLN A 112 5.14 -10.12 12.17
C GLN A 112 4.63 -8.69 12.07
N ASN A 113 5.21 -7.75 12.84
CA ASN A 113 4.80 -6.35 12.80
C ASN A 113 4.95 -5.75 11.39
N ILE A 114 6.03 -6.08 10.68
CA ILE A 114 6.25 -5.60 9.30
C ILE A 114 5.22 -6.19 8.33
N ILE A 115 4.89 -7.49 8.46
CA ILE A 115 3.83 -8.10 7.65
C ILE A 115 2.50 -7.41 7.88
N GLU A 116 2.12 -7.22 9.14
CA GLU A 116 0.80 -6.73 9.53
C GLU A 116 0.63 -5.23 9.24
N GLU A 117 1.63 -4.40 9.55
CA GLU A 117 1.51 -2.96 9.41
C GLU A 117 1.83 -2.42 8.02
N ILE A 118 2.59 -3.17 7.20
CA ILE A 118 3.11 -2.67 5.92
C ILE A 118 2.68 -3.59 4.78
N TYR A 119 2.99 -4.89 4.87
CA TYR A 119 2.83 -5.79 3.74
C TYR A 119 1.35 -6.10 3.43
N ILE A 120 0.58 -6.53 4.43
CA ILE A 120 -0.85 -6.85 4.31
C ILE A 120 -1.67 -5.64 3.80
N PRO A 121 -1.52 -4.43 4.36
CA PRO A 121 -2.17 -3.24 3.84
C PRO A 121 -1.89 -3.00 2.36
N ASN A 122 -0.64 -3.09 1.91
CA ASN A 122 -0.31 -2.88 0.49
C ASN A 122 -0.86 -3.99 -0.42
N LEU A 123 -0.93 -5.24 0.07
CA LEU A 123 -1.57 -6.33 -0.66
C LEU A 123 -3.07 -6.10 -0.81
N LEU A 124 -3.74 -5.61 0.24
CA LEU A 124 -5.14 -5.21 0.17
C LEU A 124 -5.36 -4.12 -0.89
N LEU A 125 -4.52 -3.07 -0.92
CA LEU A 125 -4.64 -2.01 -1.92
C LEU A 125 -4.54 -2.54 -3.35
N LYS A 126 -3.55 -3.41 -3.62
CA LYS A 126 -3.39 -4.09 -4.91
C LYS A 126 -4.63 -4.93 -5.25
N TRP A 127 -5.16 -5.67 -4.28
CA TRP A 127 -6.35 -6.51 -4.48
C TRP A 127 -7.57 -5.65 -4.84
N VAL A 128 -7.82 -4.55 -4.13
CA VAL A 128 -8.93 -3.62 -4.39
C VAL A 128 -8.88 -3.08 -5.82
N ILE A 129 -7.70 -2.64 -6.27
CA ILE A 129 -7.52 -2.09 -7.62
C ILE A 129 -7.79 -3.13 -8.71
N ASN A 130 -7.48 -4.39 -8.45
CA ASN A 130 -7.71 -5.44 -9.44
C ASN A 130 -9.18 -5.89 -9.50
N ASN A 131 -9.93 -5.76 -8.41
CA ASN A 131 -11.30 -6.29 -8.30
C ASN A 131 -12.42 -5.28 -8.57
N TYR A 132 -12.14 -3.98 -8.52
CA TYR A 132 -13.15 -2.92 -8.77
C TYR A 132 -12.77 -1.97 -9.90
#